data_AF-A0A7S2IC84-F1
#
_entry.id   AF-A0A7S2IC84-F1
#
_cell.length_a   1.000
_cell.length_b   1.000
_cell.length_c   1.000
_cell.angle_alpha   90.00
_cell.angle_beta   90.00
_cell.angle_gamma   90.00
#
_symmetry.space_group_name_H-M   'P 1'
#
loop_
_entity.id
_entity.type
_entity.pdbx_description
1 polymer ?
#
loop_
_entity_poly.entity_id
_entity_poly.type
_entity_poly.pdbx_seq_one_letter_code
_entity_poly.pdbx_strand_id
1 'polypeptide(L)'
;MEGVLPDAGPDSAWQAKARGPTLRRLFGAYLYEDLWSTLRRLKQIDDNQCEYLSFEESQQLLKIPDFHLMFLWDLFSRQNSLVLVRELLTTICVFSSAELEDKGRFLLSVFDTSRTGQSTGAEVATLCSTVLGVLARCTCAKVVKPGAVSSALRDELPSLLPQYREVLKRKGTGHTSAEQFFESERLITMDMLGFLLPDLQATYA
;
A
#
# COMPACT_ATOMS: atom_id res chain seq x y z
N MET A 1 15.56 4.11 -20.44
CA MET A 1 14.56 3.94 -19.38
C MET A 1 13.70 5.19 -19.42
N GLU A 2 12.50 5.12 -19.98
CA GLU A 2 11.55 6.24 -19.92
C GLU A 2 11.20 6.49 -18.45
N GLY A 3 11.10 7.77 -18.06
CA GLY A 3 10.89 8.16 -16.67
C GLY A 3 9.65 7.49 -16.08
N VAL A 4 9.81 6.89 -14.90
CA VAL A 4 8.74 6.20 -14.15
C VAL A 4 7.78 7.20 -13.49
N LEU A 5 8.10 8.49 -13.50
CA LEU A 5 7.26 9.53 -12.94
C LEU A 5 6.08 9.82 -13.87
N PRO A 6 4.84 9.86 -13.35
CA PRO A 6 3.70 10.30 -14.16
C PRO A 6 3.97 11.72 -14.64
N ASP A 7 3.66 11.98 -15.91
CA ASP A 7 3.67 13.33 -16.45
C ASP A 7 2.89 14.25 -15.50
N ALA A 8 3.52 15.31 -15.01
CA ALA A 8 2.93 16.29 -14.11
C ALA A 8 2.62 17.61 -14.84
N GLY A 9 2.78 17.63 -16.16
CA GLY A 9 2.44 18.75 -17.01
C GLY A 9 0.97 19.15 -16.90
N PRO A 10 0.62 20.38 -17.32
CA PRO A 10 -0.73 20.93 -17.21
C PRO A 10 -1.81 20.07 -17.90
N ASP A 11 -1.43 19.29 -18.92
CA ASP A 11 -2.34 18.39 -19.66
C ASP A 11 -2.31 16.94 -19.17
N SER A 12 -1.59 16.65 -18.09
CA SER A 12 -1.43 15.28 -17.65
C SER A 12 -2.68 14.73 -16.97
N ALA A 13 -2.87 13.41 -17.03
CA ALA A 13 -4.01 12.75 -16.42
C ALA A 13 -4.07 12.92 -14.89
N TRP A 14 -2.93 13.28 -14.26
CA TRP A 14 -2.83 13.67 -12.85
C TRP A 14 -3.50 15.02 -12.57
N GLN A 15 -3.33 16.00 -13.47
CA GLN A 15 -3.92 17.33 -13.35
C GLN A 15 -5.36 17.36 -13.83
N ALA A 16 -5.69 16.65 -14.92
CA ALA A 16 -6.98 16.72 -15.60
C ALA A 16 -8.19 16.40 -14.71
N LYS A 17 -8.05 15.49 -13.72
CA LYS A 17 -9.12 15.16 -12.76
C LYS A 17 -8.92 15.76 -11.38
N ALA A 18 -7.80 16.45 -11.13
CA ALA A 18 -7.40 17.02 -9.84
C ALA A 18 -7.45 16.06 -8.64
N ARG A 19 -7.56 14.73 -8.84
CA ARG A 19 -7.68 13.74 -7.77
C ARG A 19 -6.40 13.62 -6.94
N GLY A 20 -5.28 13.38 -7.62
CA GLY A 20 -3.96 13.33 -7.01
C GLY A 20 -3.59 14.63 -6.28
N PRO A 21 -3.69 15.80 -6.94
CA PRO A 21 -3.47 17.10 -6.28
C PRO A 21 -4.36 17.35 -5.07
N THR A 22 -5.62 16.88 -5.08
CA THR A 22 -6.53 17.02 -3.93
C THR A 22 -6.09 16.12 -2.77
N LEU A 23 -5.75 14.86 -3.04
CA LEU A 23 -5.22 13.95 -2.01
C LEU A 23 -3.90 14.44 -1.43
N ARG A 24 -3.03 15.04 -2.26
CA ARG A 24 -1.79 15.69 -1.78
C ARG A 24 -2.07 16.91 -0.91
N ARG A 25 -3.12 17.69 -1.20
CA ARG A 25 -3.55 18.79 -0.33
C ARG A 25 -4.10 18.30 1.01
N LEU A 26 -4.81 17.17 1.02
CA LEU A 26 -5.37 16.57 2.22
C LEU A 26 -4.31 15.96 3.14
N PHE A 27 -3.44 15.14 2.57
CA PHE A 27 -2.52 14.30 3.34
C PHE A 27 -1.06 14.72 3.22
N GLY A 28 -0.72 15.66 2.34
CA GLY A 28 0.67 16.07 2.11
C GLY A 28 1.35 16.71 3.33
N ALA A 29 0.59 17.16 4.32
CA ALA A 29 1.15 17.63 5.59
C ALA A 29 1.43 16.48 6.58
N TYR A 30 0.92 15.27 6.33
CA TYR A 30 1.12 14.14 7.23
C TYR A 30 2.56 13.69 7.18
N LEU A 31 3.15 13.50 8.36
CA LEU A 31 4.46 12.92 8.58
C LEU A 31 4.32 11.48 9.10
N TYR A 32 5.45 10.84 9.37
CA TYR A 32 5.49 9.48 9.91
C TYR A 32 4.59 9.30 11.15
N GLU A 33 4.66 10.24 12.10
CA GLU A 33 3.87 10.17 13.34
C GLU A 33 2.36 10.22 13.08
N ASP A 34 1.92 10.97 12.07
CA ASP A 34 0.51 11.11 11.70
C ASP A 34 -0.05 9.82 11.10
N LEU A 35 0.76 9.09 10.30
CA LEU A 35 0.39 7.78 9.76
C LEU A 35 0.10 6.80 10.90
N TRP A 36 1.03 6.68 11.85
CA TRP A 36 0.86 5.79 13.00
C TRP A 36 -0.22 6.24 13.96
N SER A 37 -0.39 7.56 14.14
CA SER A 37 -1.50 8.12 14.92
C SER A 37 -2.85 7.74 14.31
N THR A 38 -2.96 7.78 12.98
CA THR A 38 -4.16 7.34 12.26
C THR A 38 -4.41 5.85 12.45
N LEU A 39 -3.39 5.00 12.32
CA LEU A 39 -3.52 3.56 12.57
C LEU A 39 -3.90 3.24 14.03
N ARG A 40 -3.40 4.00 15.01
CA ARG A 40 -3.80 3.86 16.42
C ARG A 40 -5.25 4.27 16.66
N ARG A 41 -5.70 5.38 16.06
CA ARG A 41 -7.10 5.82 16.13
C ARG A 41 -8.04 4.79 15.52
N LEU A 42 -7.66 4.18 14.40
CA LEU A 42 -8.44 3.11 13.79
C LEU A 42 -8.67 1.96 14.79
N LYS A 43 -7.64 1.53 15.52
CA LYS A 43 -7.77 0.48 16.55
C LYS A 43 -8.68 0.85 17.73
N GLN A 44 -9.00 2.13 17.91
CA GLN A 44 -9.93 2.61 18.94
C GLN A 44 -11.37 2.70 18.43
N ILE A 45 -11.55 2.84 17.12
CA ILE A 45 -12.87 2.95 16.47
C ILE A 45 -13.38 1.56 16.10
N ASP A 46 -12.48 0.68 15.68
CA ASP A 46 -12.79 -0.65 15.16
C ASP A 46 -12.50 -1.74 16.19
N ASP A 47 -13.46 -1.97 17.09
CA ASP A 47 -13.41 -3.02 18.11
C ASP A 47 -13.44 -4.45 17.52
N ASN A 48 -13.93 -4.60 16.28
CA ASN A 48 -14.17 -5.90 15.64
C ASN A 48 -13.18 -6.26 14.51
N GLN A 49 -12.18 -5.41 14.24
CA GLN A 49 -11.25 -5.59 13.12
C GLN A 49 -11.98 -5.68 11.77
N CYS A 50 -13.02 -4.87 11.61
CA CYS A 50 -13.74 -4.71 10.36
C CYS A 50 -12.78 -4.27 9.24
N GLU A 51 -12.82 -4.99 8.12
CA GLU A 51 -12.02 -4.60 6.94
C GLU A 51 -12.53 -3.31 6.27
N TYR A 52 -13.71 -2.84 6.67
CA TYR A 52 -14.44 -1.75 6.05
C TYR A 52 -14.83 -0.69 7.10
N LEU A 53 -14.86 0.57 6.67
CA LEU A 53 -15.34 1.70 7.47
C LEU A 53 -16.58 2.32 6.85
N SER A 54 -17.52 2.72 7.72
CA SER A 54 -18.61 3.63 7.39
C SER A 54 -18.11 5.07 7.25
N PHE A 55 -19.00 5.94 6.76
CA PHE A 55 -18.72 7.37 6.63
C PHE A 55 -18.42 7.99 7.99
N GLU A 56 -19.23 7.67 9.00
CA GLU A 56 -19.11 8.17 10.37
C GLU A 56 -17.81 7.71 11.03
N GLU A 57 -17.44 6.43 10.87
CA GLU A 57 -16.18 5.89 11.39
C GLU A 57 -14.97 6.58 10.74
N SER A 58 -15.04 6.83 9.43
CA SER A 58 -13.98 7.54 8.72
C SER A 58 -13.89 9.02 9.09
N GLN A 59 -15.01 9.66 9.41
CA GLN A 59 -15.06 11.02 9.93
C GLN A 59 -14.37 11.09 11.31
N GLN A 60 -14.66 10.15 12.19
CA GLN A 60 -14.00 10.04 13.51
C GLN A 60 -12.49 9.75 13.36
N LEU A 61 -12.12 8.91 12.40
CA LEU A 61 -10.74 8.53 12.13
C LEU A 61 -9.92 9.73 11.63
N LEU A 62 -10.39 10.41 10.58
CA LEU A 62 -9.62 11.42 9.87
C LEU A 62 -9.77 12.82 10.45
N LYS A 63 -10.92 13.13 11.08
CA LYS A 63 -11.26 14.46 11.60
C LYS A 63 -11.11 15.57 10.56
N ILE A 64 -11.44 15.27 9.31
CA ILE A 64 -11.46 16.23 8.21
C ILE A 64 -12.90 16.73 7.97
N PRO A 65 -13.08 17.93 7.39
CA PRO A 65 -14.38 18.42 6.97
C PRO A 65 -15.14 17.45 6.04
N ASP A 66 -16.47 17.40 6.18
CA ASP A 66 -17.35 16.46 5.46
C ASP A 66 -17.19 16.51 3.94
N PHE A 67 -17.01 17.71 3.37
CA PHE A 67 -16.84 17.85 1.92
C PHE A 67 -15.54 17.18 1.41
N HIS A 68 -14.49 17.14 2.23
CA HIS A 68 -13.27 16.40 1.91
C HIS A 68 -13.45 14.90 2.08
N LEU A 69 -14.26 14.47 3.07
CA LEU A 69 -14.59 13.07 3.25
C LEU A 69 -15.49 12.54 2.13
N MET A 70 -16.45 13.32 1.67
CA MET A 70 -17.29 13.01 0.50
C MET A 70 -16.44 12.78 -0.75
N PHE A 71 -15.42 13.62 -0.97
CA PHE A 71 -14.46 13.40 -2.06
C PHE A 71 -13.74 12.05 -1.95
N LEU A 72 -13.35 11.61 -0.74
CA LEU A 72 -12.78 10.28 -0.53
C LEU A 72 -13.82 9.17 -0.81
N TRP A 73 -15.07 9.41 -0.44
CA TRP A 73 -16.17 8.48 -0.71
C TRP A 73 -16.40 8.29 -2.21
N ASP A 74 -16.40 9.37 -3.00
CA ASP A 74 -16.53 9.30 -4.45
C ASP A 74 -15.38 8.52 -5.12
N LEU A 75 -14.23 8.42 -4.46
CA LEU A 75 -13.04 7.72 -4.96
C LEU A 75 -12.94 6.27 -4.50
N PHE A 76 -13.38 5.97 -3.29
CA PHE A 76 -13.04 4.70 -2.61
C PHE A 76 -14.25 3.90 -2.13
N SER A 77 -15.45 4.48 -2.10
CA SER A 77 -16.62 3.74 -1.66
C SER A 77 -16.95 2.59 -2.63
N ARG A 78 -17.34 1.46 -2.05
CA ARG A 78 -17.80 0.27 -2.78
C ARG A 78 -19.32 0.15 -2.70
N GLN A 79 -19.84 -0.95 -3.27
CA GLN A 79 -21.24 -1.33 -3.06
C GLN A 79 -21.51 -1.35 -1.54
N ASN A 80 -22.54 -0.61 -1.09
CA ASN A 80 -22.92 -0.32 0.30
C ASN A 80 -22.26 0.91 0.97
N SER A 81 -21.62 1.80 0.22
CA SER A 81 -21.09 3.07 0.76
C SER A 81 -20.03 2.88 1.87
N LEU A 82 -19.30 1.76 1.81
CA LEU A 82 -18.19 1.45 2.71
C LEU A 82 -16.85 1.62 2.01
N VAL A 83 -15.82 1.97 2.77
CA VAL A 83 -14.44 2.09 2.29
C VAL A 83 -13.57 1.01 2.90
N LEU A 84 -12.72 0.37 2.09
CA LEU A 84 -11.77 -0.63 2.58
C LEU A 84 -10.67 0.05 3.40
N VAL A 85 -10.49 -0.37 4.66
CA VAL A 85 -9.50 0.18 5.60
C VAL A 85 -8.10 0.25 5.00
N ARG A 86 -7.63 -0.87 4.43
CA ARG A 86 -6.27 -0.95 3.85
C ARG A 86 -6.09 0.01 2.69
N GLU A 87 -7.13 0.24 1.89
CA GLU A 87 -7.09 1.17 0.76
C GLU A 87 -7.04 2.62 1.23
N LEU A 88 -7.80 2.96 2.27
CA LEU A 88 -7.76 4.28 2.90
C LEU A 88 -6.39 4.58 3.52
N LEU A 89 -5.88 3.67 4.35
CA LEU A 89 -4.56 3.83 4.98
C LEU A 89 -3.43 3.90 3.94
N THR A 90 -3.53 3.10 2.87
CA THR A 90 -2.57 3.16 1.76
C THR A 90 -2.62 4.52 1.06
N THR A 91 -3.82 5.08 0.86
CA THR A 91 -3.99 6.41 0.27
C THR A 91 -3.34 7.48 1.13
N ILE A 92 -3.60 7.49 2.43
CA ILE A 92 -2.99 8.45 3.36
C ILE A 92 -1.45 8.31 3.32
N CYS A 93 -0.94 7.09 3.37
CA CYS A 93 0.48 6.80 3.32
C CYS A 93 1.14 7.31 2.02
N VAL A 94 0.61 6.92 0.86
CA VAL A 94 1.16 7.29 -0.46
C VAL A 94 1.23 8.82 -0.60
N PHE A 95 0.17 9.53 -0.21
CA PHE A 95 0.06 10.97 -0.37
C PHE A 95 0.69 11.80 0.76
N SER A 96 1.14 11.17 1.84
CA SER A 96 1.88 11.83 2.94
C SER A 96 3.26 12.32 2.52
N SER A 97 3.86 13.18 3.35
CA SER A 97 5.26 13.61 3.21
C SER A 97 6.23 12.81 4.09
N ALA A 98 5.81 11.67 4.63
CA ALA A 98 6.72 10.73 5.26
C ALA A 98 7.80 10.25 4.26
N GLU A 99 8.96 9.86 4.78
CA GLU A 99 10.04 9.31 3.97
C GLU A 99 9.64 7.97 3.34
N LEU A 100 10.29 7.59 2.23
CA LEU A 100 9.94 6.37 1.51
C LEU A 100 10.10 5.12 2.38
N GLU A 101 11.16 5.08 3.20
CA GLU A 101 11.41 3.98 4.13
C GLU A 101 10.29 3.86 5.18
N ASP A 102 9.90 4.99 5.76
CA ASP A 102 8.82 5.10 6.73
C ASP A 102 7.46 4.69 6.16
N LYS A 103 7.18 5.07 4.91
CA LYS A 103 6.00 4.62 4.18
C LYS A 103 6.02 3.10 4.00
N GLY A 104 7.16 2.52 3.64
CA GLY A 104 7.34 1.08 3.51
C GLY A 104 7.06 0.34 4.81
N ARG A 105 7.66 0.78 5.93
CA ARG A 105 7.45 0.20 7.26
C ARG A 105 6.00 0.27 7.70
N PHE A 106 5.37 1.44 7.50
CA PHE A 106 3.94 1.62 7.79
C PHE A 106 3.07 0.66 6.98
N LEU A 107 3.27 0.56 5.66
CA LEU A 107 2.47 -0.32 4.81
C LEU A 107 2.68 -1.80 5.15
N LEU A 108 3.91 -2.25 5.43
CA LEU A 108 4.14 -3.62 5.90
C LEU A 108 3.33 -3.91 7.17
N SER A 109 3.26 -2.97 8.12
CA SER A 109 2.42 -3.13 9.31
C SER A 109 0.92 -3.16 9.02
N VAL A 110 0.45 -2.48 7.97
CA VAL A 110 -0.98 -2.46 7.59
C VAL A 110 -1.41 -3.77 6.91
N PHE A 111 -0.48 -4.40 6.16
CA PHE A 111 -0.74 -5.64 5.43
C PHE A 111 -0.29 -6.90 6.17
N ASP A 112 0.45 -6.79 7.28
CA ASP A 112 0.74 -7.90 8.19
C ASP A 112 -0.54 -8.33 8.93
N THR A 113 -1.29 -9.23 8.32
CA THR A 113 -2.61 -9.67 8.82
C THR A 113 -2.53 -10.44 10.13
N SER A 114 -1.46 -11.21 10.33
CA SER A 114 -1.26 -12.00 11.55
C SER A 114 -0.48 -11.29 12.66
N ARG A 115 -0.01 -10.06 12.40
CA ARG A 115 0.66 -9.18 13.39
C ARG A 115 1.93 -9.79 14.01
N THR A 116 2.69 -10.56 13.24
CA THR A 116 3.94 -11.17 13.72
C THR A 116 5.17 -10.31 13.44
N GLY A 117 5.02 -9.13 12.81
CA GLY A 117 6.13 -8.28 12.38
C GLY A 117 6.86 -8.81 11.14
N GLN A 118 6.28 -9.81 10.47
CA GLN A 118 6.77 -10.42 9.25
C GLN A 118 5.64 -10.44 8.23
N SER A 119 5.95 -10.52 6.95
CA SER A 119 4.94 -10.63 5.89
C SER A 119 5.23 -11.80 4.97
N THR A 120 4.16 -12.37 4.42
CA THR A 120 4.24 -13.33 3.32
C THR A 120 4.43 -12.63 1.99
N GLY A 121 4.87 -13.37 0.96
CA GLY A 121 4.92 -12.83 -0.40
C GLY A 121 3.54 -12.37 -0.90
N ALA A 122 2.49 -13.11 -0.56
CA ALA A 122 1.11 -12.76 -0.91
C ALA A 122 0.62 -11.46 -0.23
N GLU A 123 0.99 -11.22 1.03
CA GLU A 123 0.67 -9.96 1.71
C GLU A 123 1.38 -8.77 1.03
N VAL A 124 2.64 -8.95 0.65
CA VAL A 124 3.40 -7.92 -0.09
C VAL A 124 2.81 -7.70 -1.50
N ALA A 125 2.37 -8.75 -2.19
CA ALA A 125 1.67 -8.59 -3.47
C ALA A 125 0.37 -7.80 -3.34
N THR A 126 -0.37 -8.03 -2.25
CA THR A 126 -1.60 -7.30 -1.95
C THR A 126 -1.30 -5.83 -1.64
N LEU A 127 -0.23 -5.56 -0.89
CA LEU A 127 0.30 -4.22 -0.64
C LEU A 127 0.62 -3.51 -1.96
N CYS A 128 1.47 -4.11 -2.80
CA CYS A 128 1.86 -3.55 -4.10
C CYS A 128 0.64 -3.29 -5.00
N SER A 129 -0.28 -4.24 -5.07
CA SER A 129 -1.53 -4.09 -5.85
C SER A 129 -2.38 -2.93 -5.34
N THR A 130 -2.45 -2.73 -4.02
CA THR A 130 -3.23 -1.65 -3.41
C THR A 130 -2.59 -0.29 -3.70
N VAL A 131 -1.26 -0.17 -3.55
CA VAL A 131 -0.52 1.06 -3.89
C VAL A 131 -0.73 1.43 -5.36
N LEU A 132 -0.53 0.48 -6.27
CA LEU A 132 -0.75 0.70 -7.70
C LEU A 132 -2.21 1.07 -7.99
N GLY A 133 -3.17 0.44 -7.29
CA GLY A 133 -4.60 0.74 -7.42
C GLY A 133 -4.94 2.17 -7.03
N VAL A 134 -4.40 2.65 -5.91
CA VAL A 134 -4.53 4.05 -5.46
C VAL A 134 -3.95 5.00 -6.51
N LEU A 135 -2.74 4.73 -7.01
CA LEU A 135 -2.10 5.55 -8.03
C LEU A 135 -2.90 5.57 -9.35
N ALA A 136 -3.41 4.43 -9.79
CA ALA A 136 -4.21 4.31 -11.01
C ALA A 136 -5.51 5.13 -10.93
N ARG A 137 -6.18 5.17 -9.77
CA ARG A 137 -7.38 6.02 -9.56
C ARG A 137 -7.08 7.52 -9.68
N CYS A 138 -5.84 7.91 -9.41
CA CYS A 138 -5.38 9.30 -9.43
C CYS A 138 -4.82 9.73 -10.79
N THR A 139 -4.27 8.79 -11.56
CA THR A 139 -3.58 9.05 -12.84
C THR A 139 -4.39 8.63 -14.06
N CYS A 140 -5.60 8.07 -13.87
CA CYS A 140 -6.38 7.45 -14.95
C CYS A 140 -5.62 6.34 -15.72
N ALA A 141 -4.57 5.78 -15.10
CA ALA A 141 -3.82 4.68 -15.68
C ALA A 141 -4.70 3.41 -15.77
N LYS A 142 -4.22 2.43 -16.54
CA LYS A 142 -4.93 1.16 -16.74
C LYS A 142 -5.25 0.49 -15.41
N VAL A 143 -6.37 -0.23 -15.38
CA VAL A 143 -6.81 -1.03 -14.24
C VAL A 143 -5.71 -2.01 -13.83
N VAL A 144 -5.29 -1.92 -12.58
CA VAL A 144 -4.33 -2.85 -11.98
C VAL A 144 -4.99 -4.21 -11.83
N LYS A 145 -4.30 -5.26 -12.29
CA LYS A 145 -4.75 -6.64 -12.17
C LYS A 145 -3.99 -7.31 -11.02
N PRO A 146 -4.61 -7.56 -9.84
CA PRO A 146 -3.91 -8.11 -8.69
C PRO A 146 -3.20 -9.44 -8.98
N GLY A 147 -3.81 -10.32 -9.79
CA GLY A 147 -3.18 -11.58 -10.20
C GLY A 147 -1.90 -11.40 -11.02
N ALA A 148 -1.81 -10.34 -11.84
CA ALA A 148 -0.60 -10.04 -12.60
C ALA A 148 0.52 -9.52 -11.68
N VAL A 149 0.18 -8.66 -10.71
CA VAL A 149 1.13 -8.17 -9.70
C VAL A 149 1.64 -9.32 -8.83
N SER A 150 0.73 -10.20 -8.38
CA SER A 150 1.08 -11.36 -7.57
C SER A 150 2.01 -12.32 -8.32
N SER A 151 1.71 -12.64 -9.59
CA SER A 151 2.57 -13.49 -10.40
C SER A 151 3.95 -12.87 -10.62
N ALA A 152 4.00 -11.59 -11.00
CA ALA A 152 5.28 -10.90 -11.22
C ALA A 152 6.12 -10.87 -9.95
N LEU A 153 5.51 -10.51 -8.81
CA LEU A 153 6.21 -10.48 -7.54
C LEU A 153 6.71 -11.87 -7.13
N ARG A 154 5.92 -12.92 -7.32
CA ARG A 154 6.34 -14.30 -7.00
C ARG A 154 7.60 -14.71 -7.79
N ASP A 155 7.71 -14.27 -9.04
CA ASP A 155 8.83 -14.60 -9.92
C ASP A 155 10.09 -13.75 -9.59
N GLU A 156 9.89 -12.49 -9.20
CA GLU A 156 10.98 -11.53 -8.92
C GLU A 156 11.49 -11.58 -7.46
N LEU A 157 10.65 -11.90 -6.50
CA LEU A 157 11.01 -11.83 -5.06
C LEU A 157 12.27 -12.65 -4.70
N PRO A 158 12.52 -13.86 -5.27
CA PRO A 158 13.75 -14.59 -5.00
C PRO A 158 15.04 -13.91 -5.51
N SER A 159 14.96 -13.05 -6.54
CA SER A 159 16.13 -12.29 -6.99
C SER A 159 16.35 -11.05 -6.15
N LEU A 160 15.27 -10.41 -5.70
CA LEU A 160 15.29 -9.18 -4.89
C LEU A 160 15.71 -9.44 -3.43
N LEU A 161 15.34 -10.61 -2.87
CA LEU A 161 15.62 -10.95 -1.48
C LEU A 161 16.41 -12.27 -1.39
N PRO A 162 17.76 -12.21 -1.27
CA PRO A 162 18.60 -13.41 -1.19
C PRO A 162 18.20 -14.36 -0.05
N GLN A 163 17.76 -13.82 1.10
CA GLN A 163 17.29 -14.62 2.23
C GLN A 163 16.02 -15.41 1.90
N TYR A 164 15.09 -14.81 1.15
CA TYR A 164 13.89 -15.47 0.67
C TYR A 164 14.24 -16.65 -0.24
N ARG A 165 15.18 -16.45 -1.17
CA ARG A 165 15.68 -17.50 -2.07
C ARG A 165 16.30 -18.68 -1.34
N GLU A 166 17.11 -18.42 -0.31
CA GLU A 166 17.77 -19.48 0.44
C GLU A 166 16.77 -20.32 1.25
N VAL A 167 15.76 -19.69 1.85
CA VAL A 167 14.70 -20.43 2.54
C VAL A 167 13.82 -21.20 1.54
N LEU A 168 13.52 -20.61 0.38
CA LEU A 168 12.79 -21.29 -0.70
C LEU A 168 13.55 -22.53 -1.20
N LYS A 169 14.87 -22.47 -1.37
CA LYS A 169 15.67 -23.65 -1.75
C LYS A 169 15.63 -24.74 -0.68
N ARG A 170 15.73 -24.38 0.61
CA ARG A 170 15.73 -25.34 1.73
C ARG A 170 14.38 -26.03 1.93
N LYS A 171 13.27 -25.29 1.75
CA LYS A 171 11.91 -25.81 1.91
C LYS A 171 11.35 -26.41 0.63
N GLY A 172 11.76 -25.91 -0.52
CA GLY A 172 11.36 -26.38 -1.86
C GLY A 172 11.97 -27.72 -2.27
N THR A 173 12.92 -28.26 -1.50
CA THR A 173 13.32 -29.68 -1.60
C THR A 173 12.32 -30.62 -0.90
N GLY A 174 11.31 -30.09 -0.22
CA GLY A 174 10.16 -30.81 0.35
C GLY A 174 8.90 -30.71 -0.53
N HIS A 175 7.77 -31.23 -0.05
CA HIS A 175 6.48 -31.27 -0.77
C HIS A 175 5.76 -29.92 -0.91
N THR A 176 6.39 -28.80 -0.54
CA THR A 176 5.77 -27.47 -0.55
C THR A 176 6.00 -26.81 -1.90
N SER A 177 4.93 -26.50 -2.64
CA SER A 177 5.03 -25.78 -3.92
C SER A 177 5.52 -24.34 -3.70
N ALA A 178 6.13 -23.73 -4.71
CA ALA A 178 6.56 -22.32 -4.65
C ALA A 178 5.38 -21.37 -4.39
N GLU A 179 4.18 -21.74 -4.84
CA GLU A 179 2.94 -21.02 -4.58
C GLU A 179 2.52 -21.09 -3.11
N GLN A 180 2.51 -22.29 -2.52
CA GLN A 180 2.20 -22.46 -1.10
C GLN A 180 3.22 -21.72 -0.22
N PHE A 181 4.50 -21.75 -0.59
CA PHE A 181 5.54 -20.98 0.09
C PHE A 181 5.23 -19.48 0.05
N PHE A 182 4.91 -18.93 -1.12
CA PHE A 182 4.59 -17.51 -1.32
C PHE A 182 3.41 -17.04 -0.47
N GLU A 183 2.40 -17.90 -0.29
CA GLU A 183 1.18 -17.59 0.47
C GLU A 183 1.36 -17.72 1.98
N SER A 184 2.20 -18.64 2.46
CA SER A 184 2.23 -19.04 3.88
C SER A 184 3.50 -18.68 4.63
N GLU A 185 4.62 -18.49 3.93
CA GLU A 185 5.91 -18.29 4.58
C GLU A 185 6.17 -16.81 4.89
N ARG A 186 6.34 -16.53 6.19
CA ARG A 186 6.51 -15.19 6.75
C ARG A 186 7.99 -14.89 6.93
N LEU A 187 8.58 -14.25 5.92
CA LEU A 187 10.02 -14.03 5.85
C LEU A 187 10.38 -12.56 5.64
N ILE A 188 9.46 -11.77 5.11
CA ILE A 188 9.73 -10.38 4.74
C ILE A 188 9.57 -9.51 5.98
N THR A 189 10.68 -8.98 6.50
CA THR A 189 10.68 -8.09 7.67
C THR A 189 10.80 -6.63 7.24
N MET A 190 10.52 -5.72 8.17
CA MET A 190 10.75 -4.28 7.96
C MET A 190 12.23 -3.98 7.65
N ASP A 191 13.17 -4.70 8.27
CA ASP A 191 14.61 -4.52 8.04
C ASP A 191 15.01 -4.87 6.61
N MET A 192 14.25 -5.73 5.93
CA MET A 192 14.52 -6.09 4.54
C MET A 192 14.23 -4.96 3.55
N LEU A 193 13.45 -3.93 3.94
CA LEU A 193 13.22 -2.76 3.11
C LEU A 193 14.53 -2.04 2.77
N GLY A 194 15.51 -2.05 3.68
CA GLY A 194 16.82 -1.44 3.47
C GLY A 194 17.59 -2.01 2.28
N PHE A 195 17.32 -3.26 1.87
CA PHE A 195 17.93 -3.87 0.68
C PHE A 195 17.26 -3.44 -0.63
N LEU A 196 15.99 -3.01 -0.57
CA LEU A 196 15.18 -2.65 -1.74
C LEU A 196 15.25 -1.14 -2.04
N LEU A 197 15.54 -0.32 -1.03
CA LEU A 197 15.56 1.14 -1.13
C LEU A 197 16.68 1.71 -2.03
N PRO A 198 17.92 1.19 -2.05
CA PRO A 198 18.98 1.75 -2.90
C PRO A 198 18.65 1.68 -4.40
N ASP A 199 18.04 0.58 -4.86
CA ASP A 199 17.63 0.40 -6.25
C ASP A 199 16.47 1.35 -6.64
N LEU A 200 15.57 1.61 -5.69
CA LEU A 200 14.50 2.60 -5.86
C LEU A 200 15.07 4.03 -5.90
N GLN A 201 15.98 4.38 -4.98
CA GLN A 201 16.62 5.70 -4.96
C GLN A 201 17.37 5.98 -6.28
N ALA A 202 18.09 5.00 -6.83
CA ALA A 202 18.76 5.13 -8.12
C ALA A 202 17.78 5.36 -9.30
N THR A 203 16.52 4.92 -9.17
CA THR A 203 15.47 5.12 -10.17
C THR A 203 14.83 6.51 -10.07
N TYR A 204 14.90 7.16 -8.90
CA TYR A 204 14.28 8.45 -8.61
C TYR A 204 15.28 9.62 -8.42
N ALA A 205 16.58 9.37 -8.51
CA ALA A 205 17.65 10.37 -8.54
C ALA A 205 17.90 10.88 -9.96
#